data_AF-A0A7W7DHZ9-F1
#
_entry.id   AF-A0A7W7DHZ9-F1
#
_cell.length_a   1.000
_cell.length_b   1.000
_cell.length_c   1.000
_cell.angle_alpha   90.00
_cell.angle_beta   90.00
_cell.angle_gamma   90.00
#
_symmetry.space_group_name_H-M   'P 1'
#
loop_
_entity.id
_entity.type
_entity.pdbx_description
1 polymer ?
#
loop_
_entity_poly.entity_id
_entity_poly.type
_entity_poly.pdbx_seq_one_letter_code
_entity_poly.pdbx_strand_id
1 'polypeptide(L)'
;MAEQSSEAPKRHTTPRPIRVPDPLWQAYGRVCERLGTDRTNDVLDHMKARVLEHGTDEDQADLQRAEQELAERRARKGGRPKQEPSASA
;
A
#
# COMPACT_ATOMS: atom_id res chain seq x y z
N MET A 1 -39.08 10.99 -3.29
CA MET A 1 -38.01 10.02 -3.60
C MET A 1 -37.37 10.47 -4.90
N ALA A 2 -36.08 10.82 -4.87
CA ALA A 2 -35.22 10.90 -6.05
C ALA A 2 -33.76 10.96 -5.57
N GLU A 3 -33.06 9.87 -5.87
CA GLU A 3 -31.61 9.68 -5.95
C GLU A 3 -30.70 10.70 -5.25
N GLN A 4 -30.23 10.31 -4.07
CA GLN A 4 -28.90 10.69 -3.63
C GLN A 4 -27.90 9.99 -4.57
N SER A 5 -27.40 10.71 -5.58
CA SER A 5 -26.21 10.32 -6.32
C SER A 5 -25.08 10.10 -5.32
N SER A 6 -24.85 8.83 -4.98
CA SER A 6 -23.70 8.37 -4.22
C SER A 6 -22.49 8.51 -5.12
N GLU A 7 -21.89 9.70 -5.13
CA GLU A 7 -20.55 9.89 -5.67
C GLU A 7 -19.60 9.15 -4.73
N ALA A 8 -19.25 7.92 -5.09
CA ALA A 8 -18.31 7.10 -4.33
C ALA A 8 -17.03 7.92 -4.09
N PRO A 9 -16.58 8.11 -2.83
CA PRO A 9 -15.43 8.95 -2.55
C PRO A 9 -14.22 8.44 -3.34
N LYS A 10 -13.52 9.36 -4.02
CA LYS A 10 -12.31 9.06 -4.80
C LYS A 10 -11.31 8.29 -3.92
N ARG A 11 -11.22 6.98 -4.15
CA ARG A 11 -10.36 6.03 -3.42
C ARG A 11 -8.88 6.42 -3.55
N HIS A 12 -8.32 7.04 -2.51
CA HIS A 12 -6.96 7.61 -2.52
C HIS A 12 -6.08 6.94 -1.45
N THR A 13 -5.13 6.10 -1.88
CA THR A 13 -3.96 5.75 -1.06
C THR A 13 -2.99 6.93 -1.04
N THR A 14 -3.29 7.95 -0.23
CA THR A 14 -2.43 9.13 -0.13
C THR A 14 -1.11 8.75 0.55
N PRO A 15 0.06 9.14 0.00
CA PRO A 15 1.33 8.94 0.67
C PRO A 15 1.32 9.57 2.07
N ARG A 16 1.72 8.81 3.09
CA ARG A 16 1.83 9.30 4.46
C ARG A 16 3.32 9.53 4.77
N PRO A 17 3.76 10.78 5.03
CA PRO A 17 5.15 11.03 5.37
C PRO A 17 5.44 10.51 6.77
N ILE A 18 6.45 9.65 6.89
CA ILE A 18 7.02 9.25 8.18
C ILE A 18 8.37 9.94 8.37
N ARG A 19 8.68 10.34 9.61
CA ARG A 19 9.99 10.88 9.97
C ARG A 19 10.83 9.73 10.51
N VAL A 20 11.96 9.46 9.86
CA VAL A 20 12.85 8.35 10.19
C VAL A 20 14.29 8.86 10.12
N PRO A 21 15.16 8.56 11.10
CA PRO A 21 16.57 8.88 10.98
C PRO A 21 17.21 8.20 9.77
N ASP A 22 18.03 8.93 9.00
CA ASP A 22 18.66 8.40 7.79
C ASP A 22 19.44 7.10 8.02
N PRO A 23 20.26 6.96 9.08
CA PRO A 23 20.99 5.71 9.32
C PRO A 23 20.05 4.51 9.51
N LEU A 24 18.91 4.72 10.17
CA LEU A 24 17.89 3.70 10.39
C LEU A 24 17.21 3.33 9.06
N TRP A 25 16.85 4.31 8.23
CA TRP A 25 16.23 4.06 6.93
C TRP A 25 17.13 3.26 5.98
N GLN A 26 18.44 3.52 6.02
CA GLN A 26 19.42 2.76 5.25
C GLN A 26 19.62 1.35 5.80
N ALA A 27 19.72 1.20 7.12
CA ALA A 27 19.81 -0.12 7.75
C ALA A 27 18.59 -0.98 7.41
N TYR A 28 17.39 -0.42 7.55
CA TYR A 28 16.13 -1.08 7.22
C TYR A 28 16.08 -1.53 5.74
N GLY A 29 16.55 -0.69 4.81
CA GLY A 29 16.67 -1.09 3.40
C GLY A 29 17.49 -2.33 3.15
N ARG A 30 18.67 -2.42 3.79
CA ARG A 30 19.52 -3.61 3.69
C ARG A 30 18.88 -4.84 4.33
N VAL A 31 17.95 -4.68 5.28
CA VAL A 31 17.15 -5.79 5.80
C VAL A 31 16.14 -6.23 4.74
N CYS A 32 15.36 -5.31 4.19
CA CYS A 32 14.35 -5.61 3.16
C CYS A 32 14.98 -6.31 1.94
N GLU A 33 16.13 -5.84 1.48
CA GLU A 33 16.88 -6.48 0.39
C GLU A 33 17.29 -7.93 0.71
N ARG A 34 17.78 -8.18 1.93
CA ARG A 34 18.13 -9.54 2.38
C ARG A 34 16.91 -10.46 2.48
N LEU A 35 15.74 -9.90 2.76
CA LEU A 35 14.48 -10.63 2.86
C LEU A 35 13.74 -10.72 1.51
N GLY A 36 14.27 -10.11 0.44
CA GLY A 36 13.63 -10.12 -0.88
C GLY A 36 12.32 -9.34 -0.95
N THR A 37 12.14 -8.36 -0.06
CA THR A 37 10.96 -7.48 -0.02
C THR A 37 11.34 -6.02 -0.26
N ASP A 38 10.34 -5.18 -0.48
CA ASP A 38 10.52 -3.73 -0.50
C ASP A 38 10.05 -3.10 0.82
N ARG A 39 10.62 -1.94 1.16
CA ARG A 39 10.31 -1.22 2.40
C ARG A 39 8.82 -0.90 2.52
N THR A 40 8.12 -0.68 1.41
CA THR A 40 6.70 -0.31 1.45
C THR A 40 5.84 -1.51 1.80
N ASN A 41 6.06 -2.66 1.19
CA ASN A 41 5.35 -3.90 1.48
C ASN A 41 5.63 -4.35 2.91
N ASP A 42 6.88 -4.29 3.37
CA ASP A 42 7.22 -4.67 4.74
C ASP A 42 6.54 -3.76 5.78
N VAL A 43 6.52 -2.44 5.56
CA VAL A 43 5.75 -1.50 6.41
C VAL A 43 4.26 -1.79 6.37
N LEU A 44 3.69 -2.05 5.19
CA LEU A 44 2.28 -2.38 5.06
C LEU A 44 1.93 -3.67 5.78
N ASP A 45 2.73 -4.72 5.61
CA ASP A 45 2.51 -6.01 6.25
C ASP A 45 2.67 -5.89 7.78
N HIS A 46 3.61 -5.07 8.26
CA HIS A 46 3.69 -4.74 9.68
C HIS A 46 2.43 -4.03 10.21
N MET A 47 1.91 -3.05 9.46
CA MET A 47 0.67 -2.35 9.84
C MET A 47 -0.51 -3.33 9.93
N LYS A 48 -0.66 -4.21 8.93
CA LYS A 48 -1.72 -5.24 8.94
C LYS A 48 -1.59 -6.18 10.12
N ALA A 49 -0.38 -6.70 10.37
CA ALA A 49 -0.12 -7.60 11.50
C ALA A 49 -0.49 -6.93 12.82
N ARG A 50 -0.16 -5.64 13.00
CA ARG A 50 -0.49 -4.88 14.21
C ARG A 50 -1.99 -4.71 14.41
N VAL A 51 -2.74 -4.45 13.33
CA VAL A 51 -4.20 -4.34 13.37
C VAL A 51 -4.85 -5.70 13.65
N LEU A 52 -4.32 -6.80 13.10
CA LEU A 52 -4.82 -8.14 13.41
C LEU A 52 -4.54 -8.54 14.87
N GLU A 53 -3.40 -8.13 15.42
CA GLU A 53 -2.98 -8.51 16.78
C GLU A 53 -3.68 -7.71 17.87
N HIS A 54 -3.96 -6.42 17.64
CA HIS A 54 -4.48 -5.53 18.68
C HIS A 54 -5.69 -4.67 18.26
N GLY A 55 -6.12 -4.76 17.01
CA GLY A 55 -7.22 -3.96 16.50
C GLY A 55 -8.57 -4.40 17.09
N THR A 56 -9.46 -3.43 17.19
CA THR A 56 -10.88 -3.64 17.49
C THR A 56 -11.62 -4.19 16.27
N ASP A 57 -12.88 -4.57 16.45
CA ASP A 57 -13.74 -5.01 15.34
C ASP A 57 -13.87 -3.94 14.24
N GLU A 58 -13.83 -2.66 14.61
CA GLU A 58 -13.82 -1.53 13.66
C GLU A 58 -12.50 -1.48 12.88
N ASP A 59 -11.36 -1.61 13.56
CA ASP A 59 -10.04 -1.61 12.92
C ASP A 59 -9.89 -2.80 11.95
N GLN A 60 -10.44 -3.96 12.29
CA GLN A 60 -10.44 -5.14 11.43
C GLN A 60 -11.33 -4.95 10.20
N ALA A 61 -12.51 -4.32 10.35
CA ALA A 61 -13.36 -3.98 9.21
C ALA A 61 -12.69 -2.98 8.26
N ASP A 62 -11.94 -2.02 8.82
CA ASP A 62 -11.16 -1.06 8.05
C ASP A 62 -9.97 -1.72 7.33
N LEU A 63 -9.30 -2.68 7.99
CA LEU A 63 -8.27 -3.51 7.37
C LEU A 63 -8.84 -4.28 6.17
N GLN A 64 -9.99 -4.94 6.31
CA GLN A 64 -10.62 -5.67 5.20
C GLN A 64 -10.96 -4.73 4.03
N ARG A 65 -11.47 -3.52 4.31
CA ARG A 65 -11.74 -2.51 3.28
C ARG A 65 -10.46 -2.06 2.57
N ALA A 66 -9.38 -1.85 3.32
CA ALA A 66 -8.07 -1.48 2.78
C ALA A 66 -7.47 -2.59 1.90
N GLU A 67 -7.62 -3.86 2.29
CA GLU A 67 -7.15 -5.00 1.50
C GLU A 67 -7.90 -5.15 0.18
N GLN A 68 -9.23 -4.96 0.19
CA GLN A 68 -10.04 -4.94 -1.04
C GLN A 68 -9.59 -3.83 -1.99
N GLU A 69 -9.34 -2.61 -1.50
CA GLU A 69 -8.85 -1.51 -2.34
C GLU A 69 -7.47 -1.81 -2.95
N LEU A 70 -6.55 -2.37 -2.16
CA LEU A 70 -5.21 -2.73 -2.64
C LEU A 70 -5.27 -3.87 -3.68
N ALA A 71 -6.15 -4.85 -3.47
CA ALA A 71 -6.36 -5.94 -4.43
C ALA A 71 -6.90 -5.41 -5.77
N GLU A 72 -7.93 -4.56 -5.76
CA GLU A 72 -8.47 -3.91 -6.97
C GLU A 72 -7.41 -3.08 -7.71
N ARG A 73 -6.53 -2.38 -6.99
CA ARG A 73 -5.43 -1.61 -7.60
C ARG A 73 -4.36 -2.51 -8.21
N ARG A 74 -3.98 -3.60 -7.54
CA ARG A 74 -3.03 -4.58 -8.07
C ARG A 74 -3.60 -5.27 -9.30
N ALA A 75 -4.89 -5.63 -9.29
CA ALA A 75 -5.59 -6.16 -10.46
C ALA A 75 -5.56 -5.18 -11.65
N ARG A 76 -5.80 -3.88 -11.40
CA ARG A 76 -5.70 -2.83 -12.44
C ARG A 76 -4.27 -2.57 -12.92
N LYS A 77 -3.28 -2.61 -12.02
CA LYS A 77 -1.85 -2.39 -12.35
C LYS A 77 -1.13 -3.65 -12.85
N GLY A 78 -1.78 -4.81 -12.84
CA GLY A 78 -1.28 -6.09 -13.38
C GLY A 78 -1.11 -6.10 -14.91
N GLY A 79 -1.49 -5.02 -15.59
CA GLY A 79 -1.22 -4.79 -17.01
C GLY A 79 -0.19 -3.69 -17.26
N ARG A 80 0.90 -3.58 -16.48
CA ARG A 80 2.04 -2.72 -16.89
C ARG A 80 2.97 -3.54 -17.79
N PRO A 81 2.85 -3.50 -19.13
CA PRO A 81 3.96 -3.95 -19.97
C PRO A 81 5.20 -3.14 -19.58
N LYS A 82 6.33 -3.83 -19.44
CA LYS A 82 7.65 -3.18 -19.39
C LYS A 82 7.71 -2.21 -20.56
N GLN A 83 7.92 -0.92 -20.31
CA GLN A 83 8.37 -0.05 -21.39
C GLN A 83 9.74 -0.59 -21.77
N GLU A 84 9.84 -1.19 -22.96
CA GLU A 84 11.14 -1.42 -23.57
C GLU A 84 11.85 -0.06 -23.70
N PRO A 85 13.17 -0.01 -23.48
CA PRO A 85 13.91 1.23 -23.58
C PRO A 85 13.78 1.74 -25.02
N SER A 86 13.01 2.81 -25.21
CA SER A 86 12.99 3.55 -26.46
C SER A 86 14.36 4.20 -26.63
N ALA A 87 15.26 3.49 -27.30
CA ALA A 87 16.43 4.09 -27.91
C ALA A 87 15.95 5.01 -29.04
N SER A 88 16.25 6.29 -28.93
CA SER A 88 16.26 7.26 -30.04
C SER A 88 17.30 8.29 -29.63
N ALA A 89 18.53 8.23 -30.16
CA ALA A 89 18.94 8.64 -31.51
C ALA A 89 18.82 10.15 -31.68
#